data_AF-A0A3M6EPC4-F1
#
_entry.id   AF-A0A3M6EPC4-F1
#
_cell.length_a   1.000
_cell.length_b   1.000
_cell.length_c   1.000
_cell.angle_alpha   90.00
_cell.angle_beta   90.00
_cell.angle_gamma   90.00
#
_symmetry.space_group_name_H-M   'P 1'
#
loop_
_entity.id
_entity.type
_entity.pdbx_description
1 polymer ?
#
loop_
_entity_poly.entity_id
_entity_poly.type
_entity_poly.pdbx_seq_one_letter_code
_entity_poly.pdbx_strand_id
1 'polypeptide(L)'
;MRKSIEMRYGSAPSDEALQAWKDRHKWRREVDLSGARQYLQQHLPAGDALLQQVRDTQSDFQRWATHIGTDPLRLFVDTTHPESLLYLQTVMLNLQIIYAQDNAASAWLAEQEANATTLFGTLRYGFSPALKHALHQEANALLNGLGDA
;
A
#
# COMPACT_ATOMS: atom_id res chain seq x y z
N MET A 1 24.24 35.16 -24.62
CA MET A 1 23.47 34.07 -25.28
C MET A 1 23.81 32.67 -24.73
N ARG A 2 25.09 32.27 -24.65
CA ARG A 2 25.49 30.94 -24.12
C ARG A 2 25.11 30.73 -22.64
N LYS A 3 25.45 31.69 -21.77
CA LYS A 3 25.10 31.66 -20.32
C LYS A 3 23.58 31.62 -20.04
N SER A 4 22.76 32.26 -20.87
CA SER A 4 21.29 32.26 -20.72
C SER A 4 20.65 30.95 -21.15
N ILE A 5 21.30 30.19 -22.05
CA ILE A 5 20.85 28.87 -22.49
C ILE A 5 21.24 27.82 -21.44
N GLU A 6 22.48 27.88 -20.91
CA GLU A 6 22.93 26.99 -19.83
C GLU A 6 22.09 27.12 -18.56
N MET A 7 21.69 28.35 -18.20
CA MET A 7 20.80 28.57 -17.05
C MET A 7 19.41 27.93 -17.22
N ARG A 8 18.95 27.76 -18.47
CA ARG A 8 17.59 27.31 -18.80
C ARG A 8 17.50 25.81 -19.08
N TYR A 9 18.57 25.22 -19.62
CA TYR A 9 18.59 23.82 -20.08
C TYR A 9 19.71 22.98 -19.46
N GLY A 10 20.54 23.56 -18.59
CA GLY A 10 21.70 22.89 -18.01
C GLY A 10 22.93 22.91 -18.92
N SER A 11 23.98 22.21 -18.50
CA SER A 11 25.23 22.06 -19.26
C SER A 11 25.07 21.05 -20.40
N ALA A 12 25.97 21.14 -21.38
CA ALA A 12 26.08 20.11 -22.42
C ALA A 12 26.35 18.73 -21.80
N PRO A 13 25.87 17.63 -22.44
CA PRO A 13 26.25 16.28 -22.05
C PRO A 13 27.77 16.12 -22.03
N SER A 14 28.30 15.29 -21.11
CA SER A 14 29.72 14.95 -21.11
C SER A 14 30.13 14.25 -22.41
N ASP A 15 31.40 14.36 -22.78
CA ASP A 15 31.93 13.67 -23.97
C ASP A 15 31.72 12.15 -23.89
N GLU A 16 31.79 11.59 -22.68
CA GLU A 16 31.53 10.18 -22.41
C GLU A 16 30.06 9.80 -22.67
N ALA A 17 29.10 10.63 -22.24
CA ALA A 17 27.68 10.44 -22.53
C ALA A 17 27.39 10.58 -24.04
N LEU A 18 28.08 11.50 -24.71
CA LEU A 18 27.98 11.69 -26.15
C LEU A 18 28.51 10.46 -26.92
N GLN A 19 29.62 9.89 -26.48
CA GLN A 19 30.20 8.69 -27.08
C GLN A 19 29.30 7.47 -26.85
N ALA A 20 28.83 7.25 -25.63
CA ALA A 20 27.89 6.18 -25.30
C ALA A 20 26.56 6.31 -26.07
N TRP A 21 26.13 7.54 -26.39
CA TRP A 21 24.99 7.77 -27.28
C TRP A 21 25.33 7.32 -28.70
N LYS A 22 26.46 7.76 -29.28
CA LYS A 22 26.91 7.39 -30.64
C LYS A 22 27.08 5.86 -30.80
N ASP A 23 27.66 5.18 -29.82
CA ASP A 23 27.87 3.73 -29.87
C ASP A 23 26.56 2.93 -29.96
N ARG A 24 25.48 3.51 -29.40
CA ARG A 24 24.14 2.94 -29.46
C ARG A 24 23.44 3.13 -30.81
N HIS A 25 24.01 3.85 -31.78
CA HIS A 25 23.32 4.15 -33.05
C HIS A 25 22.82 2.90 -33.80
N LYS A 26 23.57 1.78 -33.73
CA LYS A 26 23.23 0.52 -34.37
C LYS A 26 21.91 -0.08 -33.83
N TRP A 27 21.62 0.11 -32.55
CA TRP A 27 20.42 -0.40 -31.89
C TRP A 27 19.22 0.53 -32.04
N ARG A 28 19.41 1.80 -32.41
CA ARG A 28 18.31 2.79 -32.44
C ARG A 28 17.23 2.48 -33.48
N ARG A 29 17.59 1.76 -34.54
CA ARG A 29 16.65 1.28 -35.56
C ARG A 29 15.97 -0.05 -35.17
N GLU A 30 16.51 -0.73 -34.16
CA GLU A 30 15.98 -2.01 -33.66
C GLU A 30 14.99 -1.82 -32.51
N VAL A 31 14.96 -0.65 -31.87
CA VAL A 31 13.98 -0.33 -30.83
C VAL A 31 12.65 0.08 -31.49
N ASP A 32 11.70 -0.85 -31.52
CA ASP A 32 10.33 -0.59 -31.97
C ASP A 32 9.51 0.14 -30.91
N LEU A 33 9.75 1.45 -30.79
CA LEU A 33 8.99 2.32 -29.88
C LEU A 33 7.51 2.40 -30.27
N SER A 34 7.18 2.24 -31.55
CA SER A 34 5.81 2.29 -32.05
C SER A 34 5.05 1.04 -31.62
N GLY A 35 5.63 -0.15 -31.81
CA GLY A 35 5.08 -1.42 -31.33
C GLY A 35 4.96 -1.46 -29.81
N ALA A 36 5.96 -0.96 -29.07
CA ALA A 36 5.85 -0.85 -27.61
C ALA A 36 4.69 0.05 -27.17
N ARG A 37 4.49 1.20 -27.82
CA ARG A 37 3.34 2.09 -27.55
C ARG A 37 2.02 1.45 -27.93
N GLN A 38 1.95 0.79 -29.08
CA GLN A 38 0.74 0.12 -29.55
C GLN A 38 0.35 -1.02 -28.60
N TYR A 39 1.33 -1.81 -28.16
CA TYR A 39 1.14 -2.87 -27.16
C TYR A 39 0.58 -2.30 -25.86
N LEU A 40 1.21 -1.23 -25.33
CA LEU A 40 0.70 -0.55 -24.14
C LEU A 40 -0.72 -0.05 -24.35
N GLN A 41 -1.02 0.64 -25.46
CA GLN A 41 -2.37 1.14 -25.74
C GLN A 41 -3.41 0.03 -25.86
N GLN A 42 -3.04 -1.14 -26.39
CA GLN A 42 -3.93 -2.29 -26.52
C GLN A 42 -4.22 -2.95 -25.16
N HIS A 43 -3.24 -3.02 -24.26
CA HIS A 43 -3.37 -3.74 -23.00
C HIS A 43 -3.70 -2.87 -21.79
N LEU A 44 -3.48 -1.55 -21.86
CA LEU A 44 -3.79 -0.61 -20.78
C LEU A 44 -5.26 -0.71 -20.33
N PRO A 45 -6.27 -0.74 -21.23
CA PRO A 45 -7.67 -0.82 -20.80
C PRO A 45 -7.99 -2.11 -20.03
N ALA A 46 -7.38 -3.23 -20.42
CA ALA A 46 -7.55 -4.50 -19.72
C ALA A 46 -6.88 -4.45 -18.34
N GLY A 47 -5.68 -3.85 -18.24
CA GLY A 47 -5.00 -3.61 -16.97
C GLY A 47 -5.82 -2.73 -16.04
N ASP A 48 -6.36 -1.61 -16.54
CA ASP A 48 -7.21 -0.70 -15.78
C ASP A 48 -8.49 -1.38 -15.28
N ALA A 49 -9.12 -2.23 -16.12
CA ALA A 49 -10.30 -2.99 -15.72
C ALA A 49 -10.00 -3.99 -14.59
N LEU A 50 -8.86 -4.69 -14.65
CA LEU A 50 -8.44 -5.62 -13.58
C LEU A 50 -8.14 -4.87 -12.28
N LEU A 51 -7.46 -3.72 -12.35
CA LEU A 51 -7.22 -2.89 -11.17
C LEU A 51 -8.52 -2.37 -10.56
N GLN A 52 -9.51 -2.01 -11.39
CA GLN A 52 -10.82 -1.59 -10.90
C GLN A 52 -11.53 -2.74 -10.17
N GLN A 53 -11.49 -3.97 -10.69
CA GLN A 53 -12.07 -5.13 -10.01
C GLN A 53 -11.42 -5.41 -8.64
N VAL A 54 -10.11 -5.22 -8.52
CA VAL A 54 -9.41 -5.31 -7.23
C VAL A 54 -9.94 -4.27 -6.25
N ARG A 55 -10.08 -3.02 -6.69
CA ARG A 55 -10.60 -1.91 -5.85
C ARG A 55 -12.05 -2.14 -5.44
N ASP A 56 -12.89 -2.62 -6.34
CA ASP A 56 -14.29 -2.93 -6.05
C ASP A 56 -14.38 -4.03 -4.98
N THR A 57 -13.57 -5.09 -5.13
CA THR A 57 -13.48 -6.19 -4.14
C THR A 57 -12.97 -5.70 -2.79
N GLN A 58 -11.94 -4.84 -2.77
CA GLN A 58 -11.46 -4.20 -1.55
C GLN A 58 -12.57 -3.36 -0.89
N SER A 59 -13.33 -2.58 -1.67
CA SER A 59 -14.45 -1.78 -1.15
C SER A 59 -15.53 -2.64 -0.51
N ASP A 60 -15.89 -3.77 -1.14
CA ASP A 60 -16.85 -4.71 -0.58
C ASP A 60 -16.36 -5.29 0.75
N PHE A 61 -15.09 -5.70 0.83
CA PHE A 61 -14.50 -6.15 2.09
C PHE A 61 -14.46 -5.07 3.17
N GLN A 62 -14.22 -3.79 2.82
CA GLN A 62 -14.28 -2.69 3.78
C GLN A 62 -15.69 -2.55 4.36
N ARG A 63 -16.73 -2.62 3.51
CA ARG A 63 -18.13 -2.58 3.97
C ARG A 63 -18.45 -3.70 4.92
N TRP A 64 -18.03 -4.93 4.60
CA TRP A 64 -18.19 -6.08 5.49
C TRP A 64 -17.41 -5.91 6.79
N ALA A 65 -16.18 -5.44 6.74
CA ALA A 65 -15.37 -5.18 7.93
C ALA A 65 -16.04 -4.16 8.85
N THR A 66 -16.60 -3.07 8.31
CA THR A 66 -17.38 -2.09 9.08
C THR A 66 -18.63 -2.70 9.68
N HIS A 67 -19.35 -3.56 8.94
CA HIS A 67 -20.54 -4.24 9.45
C HIS A 67 -20.22 -5.21 10.59
N ILE A 68 -19.15 -6.00 10.44
CA ILE A 68 -18.66 -6.92 11.46
C ILE A 68 -18.19 -6.12 12.69
N GLY A 69 -17.47 -5.02 12.50
CA GLY A 69 -16.91 -4.24 13.59
C GLY A 69 -15.71 -4.96 14.22
N THR A 70 -15.57 -4.89 15.53
CA THR A 70 -14.41 -5.41 16.27
C THR A 70 -14.63 -6.75 16.96
N ASP A 71 -15.84 -7.31 16.91
CA ASP A 71 -16.22 -8.52 17.63
C ASP A 71 -16.06 -9.77 16.75
N PRO A 72 -15.07 -10.64 17.02
CA PRO A 72 -14.83 -11.88 16.26
C PRO A 72 -15.99 -12.88 16.36
N LEU A 73 -16.80 -12.82 17.43
CA LEU A 73 -17.93 -13.73 17.61
C LEU A 73 -19.02 -13.53 16.55
N ARG A 74 -19.09 -12.36 15.91
CA ARG A 74 -19.97 -12.11 14.74
C ARG A 74 -19.59 -12.96 13.52
N LEU A 75 -18.37 -13.49 13.50
CA LEU A 75 -17.89 -14.47 12.52
C LEU A 75 -17.92 -15.90 13.06
N PHE A 76 -18.50 -16.11 14.25
CA PHE A 76 -18.48 -17.37 14.96
C PHE A 76 -17.06 -17.88 15.27
N VAL A 77 -16.10 -16.96 15.42
CA VAL A 77 -14.72 -17.28 15.79
C VAL A 77 -14.52 -17.02 17.28
N ASP A 78 -14.19 -18.07 18.02
CA ASP A 78 -13.76 -17.94 19.41
C ASP A 78 -12.25 -17.68 19.48
N THR A 79 -11.86 -16.46 19.88
CA THR A 79 -10.45 -16.07 20.00
C THR A 79 -9.76 -16.61 21.25
N THR A 80 -10.47 -17.28 22.16
CA THR A 80 -9.89 -17.95 23.32
C THR A 80 -9.32 -19.33 22.97
N HIS A 81 -9.74 -19.90 21.84
CA HIS A 81 -9.20 -21.15 21.31
C HIS A 81 -8.03 -20.87 20.35
N PRO A 82 -6.82 -21.42 20.59
CA PRO A 82 -5.64 -21.09 19.80
C PRO A 82 -5.77 -21.35 18.29
N GLU A 83 -6.42 -22.44 17.89
CA GLU A 83 -6.58 -22.78 16.48
C GLU A 83 -7.52 -21.80 15.76
N SER A 84 -8.64 -21.44 16.39
CA SER A 84 -9.61 -20.48 15.87
C SER A 84 -9.03 -19.07 15.81
N LEU A 85 -8.25 -18.67 16.82
CA LEU A 85 -7.50 -17.41 16.81
C LEU A 85 -6.49 -17.38 15.65
N LEU A 86 -5.68 -18.43 15.50
CA LEU A 86 -4.69 -18.53 14.43
C LEU A 86 -5.35 -18.50 13.05
N TYR A 87 -6.49 -19.17 12.89
CA TYR A 87 -7.28 -19.14 11.66
C TYR A 87 -7.65 -17.70 11.28
N LEU A 88 -8.28 -16.97 12.20
CA LEU A 88 -8.70 -15.59 11.93
C LEU A 88 -7.51 -14.66 11.70
N GLN A 89 -6.41 -14.83 12.45
CA GLN A 89 -5.18 -14.06 12.23
C GLN A 89 -4.60 -14.30 10.84
N THR A 90 -4.55 -15.55 10.39
CA THR A 90 -4.06 -15.92 9.05
C THR A 90 -4.92 -15.29 7.96
N VAL A 91 -6.25 -15.38 8.08
CA VAL A 91 -7.18 -14.77 7.12
C VAL A 91 -6.97 -13.26 7.06
N MET A 92 -6.94 -12.60 8.21
CA MET A 92 -6.78 -11.14 8.29
C MET A 92 -5.41 -10.68 7.79
N LEU A 93 -4.34 -11.43 8.04
CA LEU A 93 -3.00 -11.15 7.53
C LEU A 93 -2.98 -11.22 5.99
N ASN A 94 -3.60 -12.25 5.41
CA ASN A 94 -3.71 -12.38 3.95
C ASN A 94 -4.50 -11.21 3.34
N LEU A 95 -5.57 -10.76 4.01
CA LEU A 95 -6.32 -9.58 3.58
C LEU A 95 -5.47 -8.30 3.66
N GLN A 96 -4.61 -8.14 4.68
CA GLN A 96 -3.70 -6.99 4.75
C GLN A 96 -2.71 -6.96 3.58
N ILE A 97 -2.20 -8.12 3.16
CA ILE A 97 -1.31 -8.22 1.98
C ILE A 97 -2.03 -7.73 0.72
N ILE A 98 -3.32 -8.08 0.55
CA ILE A 98 -4.13 -7.63 -0.59
C ILE A 98 -4.36 -6.11 -0.54
N TYR A 99 -4.58 -5.53 0.64
CA TYR A 99 -4.83 -4.10 0.79
C TYR A 99 -3.57 -3.25 0.65
N ALA A 100 -2.41 -3.78 1.06
CA ALA A 100 -1.12 -3.08 0.97
C ALA A 100 -0.66 -2.77 -0.48
N GLN A 101 -1.33 -3.35 -1.48
CA GLN A 101 -1.02 -3.15 -2.89
C GLN A 101 -1.62 -1.87 -3.49
N ASP A 102 -2.58 -1.25 -2.80
CA ASP A 102 -3.24 -0.01 -3.23
C ASP A 102 -3.11 1.07 -2.15
N ASN A 103 -2.78 2.30 -2.56
CA ASN A 103 -2.52 3.40 -1.62
C ASN A 103 -3.78 3.80 -0.83
N ALA A 104 -4.96 3.77 -1.44
CA ALA A 104 -6.21 4.13 -0.77
C ALA A 104 -6.60 3.03 0.23
N ALA A 105 -6.45 1.76 -0.16
CA ALA A 105 -6.67 0.63 0.74
C ALA A 105 -5.67 0.63 1.93
N SER A 106 -4.42 1.00 1.68
CA SER A 106 -3.40 1.14 2.73
C SER A 106 -3.69 2.30 3.68
N ALA A 107 -4.16 3.44 3.17
CA ALA A 107 -4.60 4.56 4.00
C ALA A 107 -5.78 4.16 4.89
N TRP A 108 -6.75 3.43 4.35
CA TRP A 108 -7.86 2.90 5.15
C TRP A 108 -7.39 1.95 6.25
N LEU A 109 -6.42 1.05 5.98
CA LEU A 109 -5.83 0.21 7.03
C LEU A 109 -5.18 1.03 8.15
N ALA A 110 -4.48 2.11 7.81
CA ALA A 110 -3.89 3.01 8.81
C ALA A 110 -4.97 3.69 9.67
N GLU A 111 -6.10 4.08 9.09
CA GLU A 111 -7.26 4.60 9.83
C GLU A 111 -7.84 3.55 10.78
N GLN A 112 -7.94 2.29 10.35
CA GLN A 112 -8.41 1.21 11.21
C GLN A 112 -7.43 0.96 12.37
N GLU A 113 -6.13 0.99 12.11
CA GLU A 113 -5.09 0.87 13.14
C GLU A 113 -5.12 2.06 14.12
N ALA A 114 -5.51 3.25 13.70
CA ALA A 114 -5.72 4.37 14.63
C ALA A 114 -7.01 4.21 15.46
N ASN A 115 -8.14 3.99 14.79
CA ASN A 115 -9.47 4.13 15.40
C ASN A 115 -10.02 2.83 16.01
N ALA A 116 -9.47 1.67 15.66
CA ALA A 116 -9.94 0.36 16.13
C ALA A 116 -11.41 0.08 15.84
N THR A 117 -11.96 0.53 14.70
CA THR A 117 -13.40 0.36 14.39
C THR A 117 -13.75 -0.98 13.75
N THR A 118 -12.75 -1.74 13.30
CA THR A 118 -12.92 -3.06 12.67
C THR A 118 -11.89 -4.05 13.21
N LEU A 119 -12.08 -5.34 12.93
CA LEU A 119 -11.12 -6.40 13.26
C LEU A 119 -9.69 -6.10 12.76
N PHE A 120 -9.53 -5.35 11.65
CA PHE A 120 -8.21 -4.91 11.17
C PHE A 120 -7.48 -4.06 12.21
N GLY A 121 -8.21 -3.14 12.85
CA GLY A 121 -7.65 -2.25 13.86
C GLY A 121 -7.31 -2.91 15.18
N THR A 122 -7.72 -4.15 15.39
CA THR A 122 -7.44 -4.93 16.61
C THR A 122 -6.59 -6.18 16.34
N LEU A 123 -6.17 -6.41 15.09
CA LEU A 123 -5.48 -7.65 14.68
C LEU A 123 -4.23 -7.92 15.54
N ARG A 124 -3.39 -6.90 15.73
CA ARG A 124 -2.14 -6.99 16.49
C ARG A 124 -2.35 -7.27 17.99
N TYR A 125 -3.57 -7.11 18.46
CA TYR A 125 -3.96 -7.22 19.85
C TYR A 125 -4.83 -8.47 20.10
N GLY A 126 -4.70 -9.49 19.24
CA GLY A 126 -5.51 -10.71 19.35
C GLY A 126 -7.02 -10.44 19.24
N PHE A 127 -7.40 -9.39 18.50
CA PHE A 127 -8.77 -8.90 18.38
C PHE A 127 -9.40 -8.41 19.69
N SER A 128 -8.58 -7.94 20.64
CA SER A 128 -9.04 -7.31 21.88
C SER A 128 -8.93 -5.79 21.84
N PRO A 129 -10.06 -5.04 21.73
CA PRO A 129 -10.06 -3.59 21.83
C PRO A 129 -9.53 -3.08 23.18
N ALA A 130 -9.84 -3.81 24.27
CA ALA A 130 -9.39 -3.48 25.61
C ALA A 130 -7.86 -3.56 25.73
N LEU A 131 -7.25 -4.60 25.15
CA LEU A 131 -5.80 -4.75 25.14
C LEU A 131 -5.13 -3.62 24.34
N LYS A 132 -5.68 -3.28 23.17
CA LYS A 132 -5.20 -2.13 22.39
C LYS A 132 -5.25 -0.83 23.20
N HIS A 133 -6.39 -0.55 23.83
CA HIS A 133 -6.57 0.66 24.61
C HIS A 133 -5.58 0.74 25.78
N ALA A 134 -5.42 -0.34 26.53
CA ALA A 134 -4.48 -0.40 27.65
C ALA A 134 -3.03 -0.15 27.19
N LEU A 135 -2.59 -0.80 26.12
CA LEU A 135 -1.23 -0.62 25.60
C LEU A 135 -0.99 0.79 25.06
N HIS A 136 -1.98 1.39 24.38
CA HIS A 136 -1.88 2.78 23.94
C HIS A 136 -1.88 3.78 25.10
N GLN A 137 -2.66 3.52 26.14
CA GLN A 137 -2.66 4.36 27.34
C GLN A 137 -1.28 4.38 28.02
N GLU A 138 -0.68 3.21 28.20
CA GLU A 138 0.68 3.09 28.76
C GLU A 138 1.73 3.75 27.86
N ALA A 139 1.66 3.53 26.54
CA ALA A 139 2.56 4.17 25.59
C ALA A 139 2.47 5.70 25.65
N ASN A 140 1.25 6.26 25.72
CA ASN A 140 1.04 7.70 25.84
C ASN A 140 1.55 8.25 27.18
N ALA A 141 1.34 7.52 28.29
CA ALA A 141 1.86 7.91 29.60
C ALA A 141 3.40 7.98 29.59
N LEU A 142 4.06 7.00 28.96
CA LEU A 142 5.52 7.00 28.79
C LEU A 142 6.00 8.18 27.94
N LEU A 143 5.36 8.45 26.80
CA LEU A 143 5.75 9.55 25.92
C LEU A 143 5.57 10.92 26.57
N ASN A 144 4.48 11.12 27.32
CA ASN A 144 4.23 12.37 28.03
C ASN A 144 5.16 12.55 29.24
N GLY A 145 5.47 11.46 29.96
CA GLY A 145 6.40 11.50 31.10
C GLY A 145 7.85 11.76 30.71
N LEU A 146 8.22 11.57 29.44
CA LEU A 146 9.54 11.92 28.90
C LEU A 146 9.73 13.44 28.66
N GLY A 147 8.65 14.23 28.69
CA GLY A 147 8.69 15.69 28.49
C GLY A 147 8.83 16.52 29.78
N ASP A 148 8.63 15.91 30.95
CA ASP A 148 8.62 16.58 32.26
C ASP A 148 9.93 16.37 33.06
N ALA A 149 11.04 15.99 32.41
CA ALA A 149 12.36 15.77 33.01
C ALA A 149 13.45 16.67 32.37
#